data_AF-Q9JJM6-F1
#
_entry.id   AF-Q9JJM6-F1
#
_cell.length_a   1.000
_cell.length_b   1.000
_cell.length_c   1.000
_cell.angle_alpha   90.00
_cell.angle_beta   90.00
_cell.angle_gamma   90.00
#
_symmetry.space_group_name_H-M   'P 1'
#
loop_
_entity.id
_entity.type
_entity.pdbx_description
1 polymer ?
#
loop_
_entity_poly.entity_id
_entity_poly.type
_entity_poly.pdbx_seq_one_letter_code
_entity_poly.pdbx_strand_id
1 'polypeptide(L)'
;MNKYKVSYKGPGPGVKFSVEALRCHLRDHVNVSMIEATDFPFNTTEWEGYLPKENFRTKAGPWHKCAVVSSAGSLKNSQLGREIDNHDAVLRFNGAPTDNFQQDVGTKTTIRLVNSQLVTTEKR
;
A
#
# COMPACT_ATOMS: atom_id res chain seq x y z
N MET A 1 -19.75 -6.93 15.20
CA MET A 1 -19.51 -5.81 16.13
C MET A 1 -18.97 -4.61 15.34
N ASN A 2 -19.52 -3.41 15.53
CA ASN A 2 -19.10 -2.20 14.79
C ASN A 2 -17.89 -1.52 15.47
N LYS A 3 -16.71 -2.13 15.34
CA LYS A 3 -15.47 -1.73 16.05
C LYS A 3 -15.09 -0.26 15.84
N TYR A 4 -15.30 0.26 14.64
CA TYR A 4 -14.92 1.61 14.23
C TYR A 4 -16.09 2.61 14.28
N LYS A 5 -17.21 2.24 14.90
CA LYS A 5 -18.41 3.09 15.04
C LYS A 5 -18.89 3.68 13.70
N VAL A 6 -18.82 2.90 12.63
CA VAL A 6 -19.21 3.32 11.28
C VAL A 6 -20.72 3.57 11.24
N SER A 7 -21.11 4.76 10.81
CA SER A 7 -22.47 5.08 10.39
C SER A 7 -22.40 5.67 8.98
N TYR A 8 -22.65 4.83 7.97
CA TYR A 8 -22.55 5.25 6.59
C TYR A 8 -23.74 6.15 6.22
N LYS A 9 -23.45 7.38 5.77
CA LYS A 9 -24.44 8.41 5.39
C LYS A 9 -24.35 8.81 3.91
N GLY A 10 -23.54 8.10 3.13
CA GLY A 10 -23.42 8.32 1.69
C GLY A 10 -24.58 7.74 0.90
N PRO A 11 -24.49 7.75 -0.45
CA PRO A 11 -25.48 7.12 -1.32
C PRO A 11 -25.75 5.67 -0.94
N GLY A 12 -27.01 5.24 -0.89
CA GLY A 12 -27.38 3.88 -0.49
C GLY A 12 -26.63 2.78 -1.26
N PRO A 13 -26.45 1.59 -0.67
CA PRO A 13 -25.70 0.50 -1.32
C PRO A 13 -26.33 0.10 -2.66
N GLY A 14 -25.50 -0.39 -3.59
CA GLY A 14 -25.96 -0.87 -4.90
C GLY A 14 -25.95 0.19 -6.02
N VAL A 15 -25.33 1.35 -5.80
CA VAL A 15 -25.06 2.31 -6.89
C VAL A 15 -24.21 1.63 -7.97
N LYS A 16 -24.66 1.72 -9.22
CA LYS A 16 -23.95 1.20 -10.38
C LYS A 16 -23.16 2.32 -11.04
N PHE A 17 -21.88 2.06 -11.30
CA PHE A 17 -21.02 2.93 -12.08
C PHE A 17 -20.53 2.18 -13.33
N SER A 18 -20.26 2.89 -14.42
CA SER A 18 -19.41 2.34 -15.48
C SER A 18 -17.96 2.24 -14.99
N VAL A 19 -17.12 1.48 -15.69
CA VAL A 19 -15.71 1.31 -15.33
C VAL A 19 -14.97 2.65 -15.36
N GLU A 20 -15.21 3.47 -16.39
CA GLU A 20 -14.58 4.78 -16.56
C GLU A 20 -15.03 5.77 -15.47
N ALA A 21 -16.33 5.78 -15.18
CA ALA A 21 -16.89 6.65 -14.15
C ALA A 21 -16.38 6.27 -12.76
N LEU A 22 -16.32 4.97 -12.44
CA LEU A 22 -15.80 4.50 -11.16
C LEU A 22 -14.32 4.84 -10.98
N ARG A 23 -13.51 4.72 -12.04
CA ARG A 23 -12.09 5.07 -12.00
C ARG A 23 -11.87 6.56 -11.71
N CYS A 24 -12.63 7.44 -12.36
CA CYS A 24 -12.57 8.87 -12.05
C CYS A 24 -13.06 9.15 -10.63
N HIS A 25 -14.17 8.52 -10.22
CA HIS A 25 -14.70 8.67 -8.88
C HIS A 25 -13.66 8.29 -7.79
N LEU A 26 -12.98 7.15 -7.94
CA LEU A 26 -11.91 6.72 -7.04
C LEU A 26 -10.74 7.71 -7.04
N ARG A 27 -10.30 8.19 -8.21
CA ARG A 27 -9.22 9.19 -8.32
C ARG A 27 -9.57 10.48 -7.58
N ASP A 28 -10.81 10.94 -7.72
CA ASP A 28 -11.23 12.27 -7.25
C ASP A 28 -11.64 12.27 -5.76
N HIS A 29 -12.04 11.12 -5.21
CA HIS A 29 -12.59 11.02 -3.85
C HIS A 29 -11.69 10.27 -2.86
N VAL A 30 -10.59 9.67 -3.31
CA VAL A 30 -9.62 9.00 -2.43
C VAL A 30 -8.29 9.77 -2.46
N ASN A 31 -8.03 10.52 -1.39
CA ASN A 31 -6.75 11.20 -1.25
C ASN A 31 -5.67 10.20 -0.82
N VAL A 32 -4.66 10.01 -1.65
CA VAL A 32 -3.47 9.20 -1.34
C VAL A 32 -2.33 10.14 -0.94
N SER A 33 -2.23 10.41 0.35
CA SER A 33 -1.20 11.24 0.99
C SER A 33 -0.57 10.50 2.19
N MET A 34 0.60 10.96 2.63
CA MET A 34 1.23 10.53 3.87
C MET A 34 1.12 11.65 4.91
N ILE A 35 1.36 11.32 6.18
CA ILE A 35 1.50 12.31 7.24
C ILE A 35 2.76 13.14 6.95
N GLU A 36 2.62 14.46 6.99
CA GLU A 36 3.70 15.43 6.80
C GLU A 36 4.02 16.14 8.13
N ALA A 37 5.21 16.74 8.23
CA ALA A 37 5.64 17.44 9.45
C ALA A 37 4.80 18.70 9.76
N THR A 38 3.95 19.14 8.83
CA THR A 38 3.00 20.23 9.04
C THR A 38 1.69 19.77 9.68
N ASP A 39 1.39 18.47 9.66
CA ASP A 39 0.17 17.92 10.23
C ASP A 39 0.28 17.87 11.75
N PHE A 40 -0.67 18.45 12.48
CA PHE A 40 -0.70 18.33 13.94
C PHE A 40 -1.07 16.88 14.36
N PRO A 41 -0.39 16.26 15.35
CA PRO A 41 0.62 16.81 16.25
C PRO A 41 2.08 16.55 15.80
N PHE A 42 2.33 16.19 14.55
CA PHE A 42 3.68 15.90 14.03
C PHE A 42 4.53 17.15 13.78
N ASN A 43 3.97 18.34 13.98
CA ASN A 43 4.66 19.62 13.95
C ASN A 43 5.23 20.06 15.31
N THR A 44 5.12 19.23 16.36
CA THR A 44 5.65 19.53 17.70
C THR A 44 7.10 19.07 17.86
N THR A 45 7.79 19.56 18.90
CA THR A 45 9.20 19.23 19.18
C THR A 45 9.44 17.75 19.44
N GLU A 46 8.46 17.01 19.94
CA GLU A 46 8.57 15.56 20.20
C GLU A 46 8.74 14.74 18.91
N TRP A 47 8.24 15.26 17.77
CA TRP A 47 8.26 14.59 16.47
C TRP A 47 9.33 15.14 15.51
N GLU A 48 10.14 16.10 15.95
CA GLU A 48 11.15 16.73 15.09
C GLU A 48 12.14 15.69 14.54
N GLY A 49 12.30 15.68 13.21
CA GLY A 49 13.25 14.83 12.51
C GLY A 49 12.84 13.36 12.29
N TYR A 50 11.67 12.92 12.77
CA TYR A 50 11.21 11.53 12.58
C TYR A 50 10.62 11.25 11.19
N LEU A 51 9.88 12.21 10.63
CA LEU A 51 9.23 12.04 9.33
C LEU A 51 10.19 12.32 8.17
N PRO A 52 10.03 11.64 7.01
CA PRO A 52 10.78 11.97 5.81
C PRO A 52 10.59 13.43 5.40
N LYS A 53 11.68 14.09 4.98
CA LYS A 53 11.65 15.49 4.48
C LYS A 53 11.01 15.63 3.10
N GLU A 54 11.09 14.58 2.29
CA GLU A 54 10.58 14.59 0.91
C GLU A 54 9.28 13.79 0.83
N ASN A 55 8.36 14.25 -0.02
CA ASN A 55 7.08 13.59 -0.26
C ASN A 55 7.28 12.21 -0.91
N PHE A 56 6.45 11.23 -0.55
CA PHE A 56 6.59 9.88 -1.11
C PHE A 56 6.48 9.85 -2.64
N ARG A 57 5.73 10.79 -3.25
CA ARG A 57 5.59 10.90 -4.71
C ARG A 57 6.88 11.34 -5.41
N THR A 58 7.80 12.01 -4.72
CA THR A 58 9.11 12.36 -5.29
C THR A 58 10.11 11.22 -5.16
N LYS A 59 10.00 10.40 -4.10
CA LYS A 59 10.88 9.25 -3.88
C LYS A 59 10.45 7.99 -4.64
N ALA A 60 9.15 7.83 -4.90
CA ALA A 60 8.58 6.63 -5.49
C ALA A 60 7.89 6.94 -6.83
N GLY A 61 8.65 6.78 -7.91
CA GLY A 61 8.18 6.95 -9.28
C GLY A 61 8.30 8.38 -9.82
N PRO A 62 7.54 8.73 -10.87
CA PRO A 62 6.50 7.91 -11.50
C PRO A 62 7.07 6.71 -12.25
N TRP A 63 6.35 5.58 -12.20
CA TRP A 63 6.68 4.34 -12.90
C TRP A 63 5.61 4.02 -13.94
N HIS A 64 5.98 3.27 -14.98
CA HIS A 64 5.07 2.91 -16.06
C HIS A 64 4.39 1.56 -15.80
N LYS A 65 5.15 0.55 -15.38
CA LYS A 65 4.63 -0.79 -15.04
C LYS A 65 4.92 -1.12 -13.58
N CYS A 66 3.86 -1.38 -12.81
CA CYS A 66 3.97 -1.77 -11.40
C CYS A 66 3.29 -3.13 -11.17
N ALA A 67 3.84 -3.95 -10.27
CA ALA A 67 3.19 -5.17 -9.80
C ALA A 67 2.80 -5.05 -8.33
N VAL A 68 1.58 -5.50 -8.01
CA VAL A 68 1.08 -5.65 -6.63
C VAL A 68 1.03 -7.14 -6.32
N VAL A 69 1.89 -7.59 -5.40
CA VAL A 69 2.00 -9.02 -5.06
C VAL A 69 1.24 -9.28 -3.77
N SER A 70 0.10 -9.97 -3.87
CA SER A 70 -0.66 -10.43 -2.70
C SER A 70 0.16 -11.42 -1.86
N SER A 71 -0.25 -11.67 -0.62
CA SER A 71 0.36 -12.71 0.23
C SER A 71 -0.41 -14.05 0.18
N ALA A 72 -1.19 -14.30 -0.88
CA ALA A 72 -2.05 -15.47 -0.98
C ALA A 72 -1.23 -16.75 -1.23
N GLY A 73 -1.64 -17.86 -0.61
CA GLY A 73 -1.01 -19.17 -0.80
C GLY A 73 -1.12 -19.72 -2.23
N SER A 74 -2.05 -19.19 -3.03
CA SER A 74 -2.20 -19.54 -4.45
C SER A 74 -1.02 -19.12 -5.33
N LEU A 75 -0.09 -18.30 -4.81
CA LEU A 75 1.16 -17.99 -5.51
C LEU A 75 2.15 -19.16 -5.51
N LYS A 76 2.02 -20.13 -4.59
CA LYS A 76 2.91 -21.29 -4.54
C LYS A 76 2.83 -22.09 -5.84
N ASN A 77 4.00 -22.40 -6.43
CA ASN A 77 4.18 -23.07 -7.71
C ASN A 77 3.60 -22.31 -8.93
N SER A 78 3.30 -21.02 -8.81
CA SER A 78 2.79 -20.20 -9.92
C SER A 78 3.86 -19.84 -10.93
N GLN A 79 5.14 -19.86 -10.54
CA GLN A 79 6.29 -19.47 -11.35
C GLN A 79 6.22 -18.02 -11.88
N LEU A 80 5.44 -17.14 -11.23
CA LEU A 80 5.25 -15.75 -11.66
C LEU A 80 6.47 -14.85 -11.38
N GLY A 81 7.50 -15.34 -10.68
CA GLY A 81 8.57 -14.50 -10.15
C GLY A 81 9.29 -13.66 -11.20
N ARG A 82 9.56 -14.23 -12.39
CA ARG A 82 10.17 -13.49 -13.50
C ARG A 82 9.24 -12.43 -14.09
N GLU A 83 7.95 -12.72 -14.21
CA GLU A 83 6.96 -11.76 -14.68
C GLU A 83 6.83 -10.58 -13.70
N ILE A 84 6.79 -10.87 -12.40
CA ILE A 84 6.77 -9.85 -11.33
C ILE A 84 8.00 -8.95 -11.44
N ASP A 85 9.20 -9.53 -11.51
CA ASP A 85 10.45 -8.75 -11.51
C ASP A 85 10.65 -7.91 -12.78
N ASN A 86 9.93 -8.20 -13.87
CA ASN A 86 9.92 -7.39 -15.11
C ASN A 86 9.14 -6.06 -14.99
N HIS A 87 8.60 -5.72 -13.81
CA HIS A 87 7.97 -4.42 -13.54
C HIS A 87 8.97 -3.41 -12.98
N ASP A 88 8.74 -2.11 -13.20
CA ASP A 88 9.60 -1.03 -12.70
C ASP A 88 9.62 -1.02 -11.16
N ALA A 89 8.45 -1.24 -10.55
CA ALA A 89 8.27 -1.30 -9.11
C ALA A 89 7.36 -2.45 -8.67
N VAL A 90 7.67 -2.99 -7.49
CA VAL A 90 6.91 -4.09 -6.87
C VAL A 90 6.47 -3.69 -5.47
N LEU A 91 5.16 -3.78 -5.22
CA LEU A 91 4.54 -3.57 -3.91
C LEU A 91 4.24 -4.92 -3.24
N ARG A 92 4.66 -5.06 -1.98
CA ARG A 92 4.38 -6.23 -1.11
C ARG A 92 3.73 -5.81 0.20
N PHE A 93 3.21 -6.78 0.96
CA PHE A 93 2.47 -6.52 2.19
C PHE A 93 3.11 -7.19 3.43
N ASN A 94 3.10 -6.47 4.55
CA ASN A 94 3.50 -6.97 5.88
C ASN A 94 4.84 -7.71 5.83
N GLY A 95 4.96 -8.87 6.50
CA GLY A 95 6.14 -9.72 6.51
C GLY A 95 6.24 -10.73 5.35
N ALA A 96 5.54 -10.54 4.22
CA ALA A 96 5.62 -11.50 3.11
C ALA A 96 7.06 -11.62 2.57
N PRO A 97 7.72 -12.78 2.68
CA PRO A 97 9.12 -12.96 2.32
C PRO A 97 9.31 -13.15 0.81
N THR A 98 10.52 -12.87 0.33
CA THR A 98 10.98 -13.24 -1.01
C THR A 98 11.89 -14.45 -0.97
N ASP A 99 12.69 -14.58 0.09
CA ASP A 99 13.66 -15.66 0.23
C ASP A 99 12.96 -17.01 0.34
N ASN A 100 13.45 -17.97 -0.44
CA ASN A 100 12.89 -19.32 -0.65
C ASN A 100 11.60 -19.36 -1.49
N PHE A 101 11.13 -18.22 -2.00
CA PHE A 101 9.91 -18.13 -2.83
C PHE A 101 10.14 -17.43 -4.17
N GLN A 102 11.39 -17.09 -4.50
CA GLN A 102 11.73 -16.21 -5.62
C GLN A 102 11.15 -16.66 -6.97
N GLN A 103 11.09 -17.98 -7.22
CA GLN A 103 10.50 -18.52 -8.45
C GLN A 103 9.04 -18.12 -8.62
N ASP A 104 8.29 -18.06 -7.53
CA ASP A 104 6.85 -17.78 -7.52
C ASP A 104 6.55 -16.30 -7.32
N VAL A 105 7.30 -15.63 -6.45
CA VAL A 105 6.96 -14.27 -5.98
C VAL A 105 7.94 -13.20 -6.43
N GLY A 106 9.05 -13.57 -7.09
CA GLY A 106 10.10 -12.65 -7.50
C GLY A 106 11.03 -12.22 -6.36
N THR A 107 12.01 -11.39 -6.70
CA THR A 107 13.05 -10.89 -5.79
C THR A 107 12.88 -9.42 -5.45
N LYS A 108 12.26 -8.65 -6.35
CA LYS A 108 12.16 -7.19 -6.21
C LYS A 108 11.15 -6.80 -5.14
N THR A 109 11.52 -5.85 -4.29
CA THR A 109 10.61 -5.14 -3.38
C THR A 109 10.96 -3.66 -3.42
N THR A 110 10.06 -2.84 -3.96
CA THR A 110 10.26 -1.38 -4.05
C THR A 110 9.46 -0.68 -2.96
N ILE A 111 8.23 -1.11 -2.72
CA ILE A 111 7.35 -0.60 -1.66
C ILE A 111 6.85 -1.78 -0.83
N ARG A 112 6.80 -1.60 0.49
CA ARG A 112 6.17 -2.56 1.41
C ARG A 112 5.13 -1.85 2.25
N LEU A 113 3.86 -2.21 2.07
CA LEU A 113 2.76 -1.69 2.88
C LEU A 113 2.59 -2.56 4.13
N VAL A 114 2.70 -1.94 5.30
CA VAL A 114 2.66 -2.63 6.59
C VAL A 114 1.55 -2.04 7.45
N ASN A 115 0.76 -2.90 8.09
CA ASN A 115 -0.22 -2.46 9.08
C ASN A 115 0.43 -2.19 10.45
N SER A 116 -0.21 -1.36 11.29
CA SER A 116 0.35 -0.95 12.58
C SER A 116 0.46 -2.08 13.61
N GLN A 117 -0.35 -3.14 13.51
CA GLN A 117 -0.25 -4.28 14.42
C GLN A 117 1.08 -5.00 14.24
N LEU A 118 1.54 -5.18 13.01
CA LEU A 118 2.83 -5.83 12.76
C LEU A 118 3.97 -5.04 13.44
N VAL A 119 4.00 -3.72 13.24
CA VAL A 119 5.05 -2.84 13.80
C VAL A 119 5.02 -2.81 15.33
N THR A 120 3.84 -2.86 15.94
CA THR A 120 3.69 -2.71 17.40
C THR A 120 3.83 -4.02 18.17
N THR A 121 3.57 -5.17 17.54
CA THR A 121 3.53 -6.47 18.23
C THR A 121 4.66 -7.42 17.86
N GLU A 122 5.44 -7.13 16.82
CA GLU A 122 6.72 -7.83 16.61
C GLU A 122 7.64 -7.54 17.80
N LYS A 123 7.61 -8.46 18.77
CA LYS A 123 8.64 -8.56 19.80
C LYS A 123 9.94 -8.93 19.09
N ARG A 124 10.95 -8.07 19.22
CA ARG A 124 12.34 -8.50 19.03
C ARG A 124 12.68 -9.62 20.00
#